data_AF-A0A1I3YFQ8-F1
#
_entry.id   AF-A0A1I3YFQ8-F1
#
_cell.length_a   1.000
_cell.length_b   1.000
_cell.length_c   1.000
_cell.angle_alpha   90.00
_cell.angle_beta   90.00
_cell.angle_gamma   90.00
#
_symmetry.space_group_name_H-M   'P 1'
#
loop_
_entity.id
_entity.type
_entity.pdbx_description
1 polymer ?
#
loop_
_entity_poly.entity_id
_entity_poly.type
_entity_poly.pdbx_seq_one_letter_code
_entity_poly.pdbx_strand_id
1 'polypeptide(L)'
;MEVVVAPAPDLARLAADAVEGLLGARPDAVLGLATGSSPLAVYDELARRHTEQGLSFARAQAFLLDEYVGLPADHPQRYRHVIDAELVSRVDLPPDAVHGPDGLAEDLPAACAAYEAAITAAGGVDLQLLGIGTDGHVAFNEPGSSLGSRTRIKTLTRRTREDNARFFDGDVDAVPTHCLTQGLATIMAARHLVLLAQGEGKAEAVHQLVEGPVSALWPATVLQLHPHVSVLVDEAAASRLRLVDHYRETWASKPAWQGL
;
A
#
# COMPACT_ATOMS: atom_id res chain seq x y z
N MET A 1 -4.62 9.28 13.32
CA MET A 1 -4.83 7.88 12.94
C MET A 1 -6.22 7.46 13.38
N GLU A 2 -6.94 6.80 12.49
CA GLU A 2 -8.24 6.19 12.71
C GLU A 2 -8.10 4.68 12.54
N VAL A 3 -8.81 3.90 13.35
CA VAL A 3 -8.81 2.44 13.28
C VAL A 3 -10.24 1.96 13.12
N VAL A 4 -10.50 1.21 12.05
CA VAL A 4 -11.82 0.65 11.74
C VAL A 4 -11.73 -0.86 11.81
N VAL A 5 -12.58 -1.46 12.65
CA VAL A 5 -12.71 -2.91 12.78
C VAL A 5 -14.01 -3.34 12.13
N ALA A 6 -13.92 -4.08 11.01
CA ALA A 6 -15.10 -4.53 10.26
C ALA A 6 -14.79 -5.82 9.47
N PRO A 7 -15.81 -6.54 8.99
CA PRO A 7 -15.63 -7.66 8.07
C PRO A 7 -14.83 -7.28 6.81
N ALA A 8 -14.03 -8.20 6.28
CA ALA A 8 -13.17 -7.97 5.11
C ALA A 8 -13.87 -7.31 3.90
N PRO A 9 -15.10 -7.70 3.49
CA PRO A 9 -15.81 -7.01 2.41
C PRO A 9 -16.15 -5.55 2.73
N ASP A 10 -16.41 -5.22 3.99
CA ASP A 10 -16.73 -3.86 4.42
C ASP A 10 -15.49 -2.98 4.36
N LEU A 11 -14.34 -3.50 4.77
CA LEU A 11 -13.05 -2.79 4.69
C LEU A 11 -12.69 -2.45 3.24
N ALA A 12 -12.89 -3.40 2.32
CA ALA A 12 -12.66 -3.16 0.90
C ALA A 12 -13.56 -2.06 0.35
N ARG A 13 -14.85 -2.05 0.72
CA ARG A 13 -15.79 -1.01 0.35
C ARG A 13 -15.41 0.35 0.93
N LEU A 14 -15.01 0.43 2.19
CA LEU A 14 -14.57 1.68 2.81
C LEU A 14 -13.31 2.25 2.14
N ALA A 15 -12.33 1.41 1.82
CA ALA A 15 -11.15 1.84 1.05
C ALA A 15 -11.54 2.32 -0.35
N ALA A 16 -12.47 1.63 -1.02
CA ALA A 16 -12.98 2.06 -2.32
C ALA A 16 -13.78 3.36 -2.24
N ASP A 17 -14.55 3.59 -1.17
CA ASP A 17 -15.27 4.86 -0.91
C ASP A 17 -14.28 6.03 -0.81
N ALA A 18 -13.13 5.83 -0.15
CA ALA A 18 -12.10 6.88 -0.06
C ALA A 18 -11.49 7.21 -1.43
N VAL A 19 -11.21 6.21 -2.25
CA VAL A 19 -10.70 6.42 -3.62
C VAL A 19 -11.75 7.09 -4.51
N GLU A 20 -13.00 6.62 -4.48
CA GLU A 20 -14.10 7.21 -5.25
C GLU A 20 -14.37 8.65 -4.83
N GLY A 21 -14.44 8.94 -3.53
CA GLY A 21 -14.61 10.29 -3.01
C GLY A 21 -13.48 11.22 -3.43
N LEU A 22 -12.24 10.73 -3.40
CA LEU A 22 -11.07 11.48 -3.88
C LEU A 22 -11.18 11.78 -5.38
N LEU A 23 -11.47 10.78 -6.22
CA LEU A 23 -11.57 10.98 -7.68
C LEU A 23 -12.77 11.84 -8.07
N GLY A 24 -13.87 11.79 -7.31
CA GLY A 24 -15.01 12.69 -7.49
C GLY A 24 -14.65 14.16 -7.19
N ALA A 25 -13.84 14.40 -6.16
CA ALA A 25 -13.40 15.75 -5.79
C ALA A 25 -12.22 16.26 -6.63
N ARG A 26 -11.33 15.36 -7.05
CA ARG A 26 -10.11 15.62 -7.83
C ARG A 26 -9.91 14.48 -8.85
N PRO A 27 -10.48 14.61 -10.06
CA PRO A 27 -10.36 13.57 -11.09
C PRO A 27 -8.93 13.26 -11.53
N ASP A 28 -8.00 14.21 -11.35
CA ASP A 28 -6.58 14.09 -11.65
C ASP A 28 -5.72 13.77 -10.41
N ALA A 29 -6.32 13.17 -9.38
CA ALA A 29 -5.61 12.79 -8.17
C ALA A 29 -4.52 11.74 -8.43
N VAL A 30 -3.50 11.77 -7.57
CA VAL A 30 -2.40 10.80 -7.60
C VAL A 30 -2.64 9.70 -6.58
N LEU A 31 -2.78 8.47 -7.05
CA LEU A 31 -2.99 7.29 -6.23
C LEU A 31 -1.66 6.57 -5.93
N GLY A 32 -1.50 6.08 -4.72
CA GLY A 32 -0.44 5.15 -4.35
C GLY A 32 -1.01 3.74 -4.34
N LEU A 33 -0.45 2.86 -5.18
CA LEU A 33 -0.94 1.48 -5.33
C LEU A 33 0.02 0.49 -4.69
N ALA A 34 -0.55 -0.53 -4.05
CA ALA A 34 0.17 -1.63 -3.43
C ALA A 34 -0.10 -2.94 -4.18
N THR A 35 0.87 -3.85 -4.15
CA THR A 35 0.67 -5.24 -4.57
C THR A 35 0.40 -6.12 -3.34
N GLY A 36 0.37 -7.45 -3.54
CA GLY A 36 0.07 -8.41 -2.50
C GLY A 36 -1.43 -8.64 -2.33
N SER A 37 -1.81 -9.43 -1.33
CA SER A 37 -3.19 -9.90 -1.16
C SER A 37 -4.13 -8.86 -0.52
N SER A 38 -3.61 -7.97 0.32
CA SER A 38 -4.43 -6.97 1.05
C SER A 38 -5.26 -6.04 0.14
N PRO A 39 -4.73 -5.48 -0.96
CA PRO A 39 -5.48 -4.55 -1.79
C PRO A 39 -6.42 -5.21 -2.82
N LEU A 40 -6.35 -6.54 -3.03
CA LEU A 40 -7.10 -7.20 -4.12
C LEU A 40 -8.61 -6.95 -4.05
N ALA A 41 -9.20 -7.12 -2.86
CA ALA A 41 -10.63 -6.88 -2.68
C ALA A 41 -11.03 -5.41 -2.90
N VAL A 42 -10.10 -4.47 -2.66
CA VAL A 42 -10.31 -3.04 -2.96
C VAL A 42 -10.34 -2.84 -4.47
N TYR A 43 -9.41 -3.46 -5.21
CA TYR A 43 -9.37 -3.37 -6.67
C TYR A 43 -10.59 -4.02 -7.33
N ASP A 44 -11.06 -5.16 -6.80
CA ASP A 44 -12.29 -5.80 -7.28
C ASP A 44 -13.51 -4.87 -7.12
N GLU A 45 -13.63 -4.21 -5.96
CA GLU A 45 -14.71 -3.27 -5.71
C GLU A 45 -14.60 -2.02 -6.59
N LEU A 46 -13.40 -1.46 -6.78
CA LEU A 46 -13.18 -0.32 -7.68
C LEU A 46 -13.53 -0.65 -9.13
N ALA A 47 -13.13 -1.82 -9.62
CA ALA A 47 -13.47 -2.29 -10.96
C ALA A 47 -14.99 -2.49 -11.13
N ARG A 48 -15.67 -3.03 -10.11
CA ARG A 48 -17.13 -3.14 -10.07
C ARG A 48 -17.79 -1.76 -10.16
N ARG A 49 -17.34 -0.78 -9.36
CA ARG A 49 -17.88 0.60 -9.39
C ARG A 49 -17.62 1.31 -10.72
N HIS A 50 -16.46 1.10 -11.32
CA HIS A 50 -16.18 1.60 -12.67
C HIS A 50 -17.23 1.07 -13.67
N THR A 51 -17.41 -0.25 -13.69
CA THR A 51 -18.30 -0.93 -14.64
C THR A 51 -19.78 -0.61 -14.41
N GLU A 52 -20.23 -0.60 -13.15
CA GLU A 52 -21.65 -0.54 -12.79
C GLU A 52 -22.14 0.86 -12.43
N GLN A 53 -21.24 1.76 -12.01
CA GLN A 53 -21.59 3.06 -11.41
C GLN A 53 -20.92 4.25 -12.11
N GLY A 54 -19.99 4.00 -13.04
CA GLY A 54 -19.34 5.04 -13.84
C GLY A 54 -18.19 5.77 -13.13
N LEU A 55 -17.62 5.18 -12.08
CA LEU A 55 -16.38 5.68 -11.46
C LEU A 55 -15.27 5.74 -12.53
N SER A 56 -14.66 6.90 -12.76
CA SER A 56 -13.64 7.08 -13.80
C SER A 56 -12.26 7.38 -13.20
N PHE A 57 -11.25 6.75 -13.79
CA PHE A 57 -9.82 6.89 -13.53
C PHE A 57 -9.08 7.56 -14.69
N ALA A 58 -9.78 7.99 -15.74
CA ALA A 58 -9.19 8.47 -17.00
C ALA A 58 -8.22 9.65 -16.87
N ARG A 59 -8.28 10.38 -15.76
CA ARG A 59 -7.40 11.51 -15.47
C ARG A 59 -6.43 11.26 -14.32
N ALA A 60 -6.61 10.18 -13.58
CA ALA A 60 -5.80 9.85 -12.42
C ALA A 60 -4.39 9.42 -12.84
N GLN A 61 -3.44 9.58 -11.91
CA GLN A 61 -2.11 8.98 -12.01
C GLN A 61 -1.89 8.03 -10.83
N ALA A 62 -0.95 7.11 -10.97
CA ALA A 62 -0.62 6.15 -9.93
C ALA A 62 0.88 5.93 -9.76
N PHE A 63 1.31 5.71 -8.53
CA PHE A 63 2.68 5.36 -8.16
C PHE A 63 2.70 4.06 -7.35
N LEU A 64 3.55 3.12 -7.75
CA LEU A 64 3.74 1.84 -7.05
C LEU A 64 4.70 2.00 -5.87
N LEU A 65 4.52 1.18 -4.83
CA LEU A 65 5.42 1.19 -3.67
C LEU A 65 6.83 0.65 -3.99
N ASP A 66 6.94 -0.28 -4.91
CA ASP A 66 8.16 -1.04 -5.14
C ASP A 66 8.20 -1.71 -6.52
N GLU A 67 9.37 -2.21 -6.88
CA GLU A 67 9.62 -3.10 -8.02
C GLU A 67 10.82 -4.01 -7.71
N TYR A 68 10.78 -5.25 -8.17
CA TYR A 68 11.94 -6.14 -8.06
C TYR A 68 13.10 -5.67 -8.95
N VAL A 69 14.33 -5.82 -8.47
CA VAL A 69 15.52 -5.56 -9.28
C VAL A 69 15.84 -6.77 -10.15
N GLY A 70 16.03 -6.56 -11.44
CA GLY A 70 16.54 -7.57 -12.38
C GLY A 70 15.51 -8.58 -12.90
N LEU A 71 14.21 -8.42 -12.60
CA LEU A 71 13.19 -9.23 -13.27
C LEU A 71 13.05 -8.81 -14.75
N PRO A 72 13.03 -9.77 -15.70
CA PRO A 72 12.82 -9.47 -17.11
C PRO A 72 11.59 -8.60 -17.35
N ALA A 73 11.66 -7.72 -18.34
CA ALA A 73 10.64 -6.71 -18.56
C ALA A 73 9.23 -7.29 -18.78
N ASP A 74 9.14 -8.51 -19.31
CA ASP A 74 7.95 -9.31 -19.61
C ASP A 74 7.56 -10.29 -18.48
N HIS A 75 8.30 -10.35 -17.38
CA HIS A 75 8.05 -11.31 -16.31
C HIS A 75 6.72 -11.04 -15.60
N PRO A 76 5.83 -12.03 -15.41
CA PRO A 76 4.47 -11.80 -14.88
C PRO A 76 4.45 -11.28 -13.44
N GLN A 77 5.47 -11.62 -12.64
CA GLN A 77 5.59 -11.17 -11.25
C GLN A 77 6.25 -9.79 -11.07
N ARG A 78 6.49 -9.05 -12.16
CA ARG A 78 6.80 -7.62 -12.03
C ARG A 78 5.60 -6.91 -11.44
N TYR A 79 5.82 -6.00 -10.49
CA TYR A 79 4.70 -5.37 -9.80
C TYR A 79 3.86 -4.48 -10.71
N ARG A 80 4.47 -3.91 -11.75
CA ARG A 80 3.70 -3.23 -12.80
C ARG A 80 2.70 -4.16 -13.47
N HIS A 81 3.11 -5.38 -13.85
CA HIS A 81 2.21 -6.34 -14.48
C HIS A 81 1.12 -6.87 -13.53
N VAL A 82 1.47 -7.08 -12.26
CA VAL A 82 0.48 -7.42 -11.24
C VAL A 82 -0.58 -6.32 -11.16
N ILE A 83 -0.19 -5.06 -11.05
CA ILE A 83 -1.15 -3.94 -11.01
C ILE A 83 -1.93 -3.79 -12.32
N ASP A 84 -1.31 -4.08 -13.46
CA ASP A 84 -2.03 -4.06 -14.74
C ASP A 84 -3.13 -5.13 -14.78
N ALA A 85 -2.82 -6.35 -14.37
CA ALA A 85 -3.79 -7.45 -14.29
C ALA A 85 -4.88 -7.18 -13.23
N GLU A 86 -4.47 -6.72 -12.05
CA GLU A 86 -5.36 -6.55 -10.90
C GLU A 86 -6.12 -5.22 -10.91
N LEU A 87 -5.79 -4.22 -11.71
CA LEU A 87 -6.56 -2.96 -11.71
C LEU A 87 -6.63 -2.32 -13.09
N VAL A 88 -5.49 -2.00 -13.71
CA VAL A 88 -5.46 -1.11 -14.89
C VAL A 88 -6.25 -1.70 -16.05
N SER A 89 -6.19 -3.01 -16.27
CA SER A 89 -6.96 -3.69 -17.33
C SER A 89 -8.47 -3.75 -17.09
N ARG A 90 -8.93 -3.36 -15.89
CA ARG A 90 -10.33 -3.45 -15.44
C ARG A 90 -11.00 -2.08 -15.26
N VAL A 91 -10.25 -0.99 -15.46
CA VAL A 91 -10.72 0.39 -15.35
C VAL A 91 -10.19 1.25 -16.51
N ASP A 92 -10.64 2.49 -16.63
CA ASP A 92 -10.23 3.44 -17.68
C ASP A 92 -8.97 4.25 -17.33
N LEU A 93 -8.06 3.71 -16.51
CA LEU A 93 -6.81 4.38 -16.15
C LEU A 93 -5.82 4.35 -17.34
N PRO A 94 -5.21 5.48 -17.74
CA PRO A 94 -4.33 5.50 -18.91
C PRO A 94 -3.09 4.61 -18.72
N PRO A 95 -2.65 3.82 -19.71
CA PRO A 95 -1.50 2.91 -19.55
C PRO A 95 -0.22 3.58 -19.04
N ASP A 96 0.04 4.80 -19.51
CA ASP A 96 1.22 5.60 -19.17
C ASP A 96 1.08 6.36 -17.84
N ALA A 97 -0.06 6.24 -17.15
CA ALA A 97 -0.34 6.94 -15.91
C ALA A 97 0.06 6.16 -14.65
N VAL A 98 0.56 4.92 -14.77
CA VAL A 98 1.08 4.14 -13.62
C VAL A 98 2.61 4.09 -13.65
N HIS A 99 3.23 4.57 -12.58
CA HIS A 99 4.68 4.71 -12.48
C HIS A 99 5.23 3.80 -11.38
N GLY A 100 6.15 2.92 -11.72
CA GLY A 100 6.94 2.14 -10.76
C GLY A 100 8.42 2.57 -10.77
N PRO A 101 9.18 2.31 -9.70
CA PRO A 101 10.63 2.50 -9.72
C PRO A 101 11.27 1.54 -10.74
N ASP A 102 12.28 2.01 -11.47
CA ASP A 102 12.90 1.23 -12.54
C ASP A 102 13.92 0.21 -12.00
N GLY A 103 13.43 -1.01 -11.74
CA GLY A 103 14.24 -2.14 -11.29
C GLY A 103 15.20 -2.72 -12.34
N LEU A 104 15.19 -2.22 -13.58
CA LEU A 104 16.09 -2.62 -14.66
C LEU A 104 17.17 -1.57 -14.97
N ALA A 105 17.16 -0.42 -14.29
CA ALA A 105 18.13 0.63 -14.52
C ALA A 105 19.57 0.18 -14.18
N GLU A 106 20.53 0.62 -15.00
CA GLU A 106 21.96 0.39 -14.73
C GLU A 106 22.43 1.13 -13.46
N ASP A 107 21.91 2.35 -13.25
CA ASP A 107 22.15 3.15 -12.05
C ASP A 107 20.87 3.19 -11.18
N LEU A 108 20.76 2.20 -10.31
CA LEU A 108 19.62 2.06 -9.39
C LEU A 108 19.46 3.26 -8.43
N PRO A 109 20.53 3.82 -7.81
CA PRO A 109 20.43 5.07 -7.06
C PRO A 109 19.84 6.24 -7.86
N ALA A 110 20.27 6.44 -9.10
CA ALA A 110 19.72 7.48 -9.97
C ALA A 110 18.24 7.21 -10.31
N ALA A 111 17.87 5.95 -10.56
CA ALA A 111 16.48 5.55 -10.78
C ALA A 111 15.58 5.85 -9.56
N CYS A 112 16.06 5.58 -8.35
CA CYS A 112 15.35 5.95 -7.12
C CYS A 112 15.15 7.47 -6.99
N ALA A 113 16.19 8.27 -7.29
CA ALA A 113 16.10 9.72 -7.25
C ALA A 113 15.15 10.29 -8.31
N ALA A 114 15.17 9.74 -9.52
CA ALA A 114 14.23 10.08 -10.59
C ALA A 114 12.78 9.76 -10.19
N TYR A 115 12.57 8.63 -9.50
CA TYR A 115 11.24 8.25 -9.01
C TYR A 115 10.67 9.23 -7.97
N GLU A 116 11.48 9.65 -6.99
CA GLU A 116 11.10 10.70 -6.03
C GLU A 116 10.75 12.03 -6.72
N ALA A 117 11.54 12.40 -7.74
CA ALA A 117 11.30 13.61 -8.52
C ALA A 117 9.98 13.51 -9.32
N ALA A 118 9.66 12.34 -9.87
CA ALA A 118 8.40 12.10 -10.58
C ALA A 118 7.18 12.21 -9.65
N ILE A 119 7.24 11.62 -8.44
CA ILE A 119 6.19 11.79 -7.42
C ILE A 119 5.99 13.28 -7.09
N THR A 120 7.09 14.00 -6.89
CA THR A 120 7.04 15.43 -6.58
C THR A 120 6.46 16.25 -7.74
N ALA A 121 6.85 15.95 -8.97
CA ALA A 121 6.36 16.62 -10.18
C ALA A 121 4.86 16.38 -10.41
N ALA A 122 4.34 15.21 -10.01
CA ALA A 122 2.91 14.92 -10.03
C ALA A 122 2.11 15.63 -8.92
N GLY A 123 2.77 16.34 -7.99
CA GLY A 123 2.12 17.07 -6.89
C GLY A 123 2.04 16.28 -5.57
N GLY A 124 2.72 15.13 -5.50
CA GLY A 124 2.69 14.20 -4.38
C GLY A 124 1.50 13.24 -4.44
N VAL A 125 1.60 12.13 -3.68
CA VAL A 125 0.52 11.13 -3.60
C VAL A 125 -0.63 11.68 -2.75
N ASP A 126 -1.85 11.65 -3.29
CA ASP A 126 -3.04 12.11 -2.58
C ASP A 126 -3.59 11.02 -1.64
N LEU A 127 -3.68 9.77 -2.09
CA LEU A 127 -4.09 8.63 -1.26
C LEU A 127 -3.20 7.42 -1.57
N GLN A 128 -2.56 6.87 -0.55
CA GLN A 128 -1.71 5.68 -0.64
C GLN A 128 -2.40 4.48 0.00
N LEU A 129 -2.71 3.46 -0.80
CA LEU A 129 -3.09 2.14 -0.30
C LEU A 129 -1.85 1.42 0.22
N LEU A 130 -1.98 0.80 1.38
CA LEU A 130 -0.90 0.07 2.06
C LEU A 130 -1.39 -1.29 2.56
N GLY A 131 -0.49 -2.27 2.53
CA GLY A 131 -0.58 -3.46 3.38
C GLY A 131 0.43 -3.39 4.52
N ILE A 132 0.38 -4.37 5.42
CA ILE A 132 1.36 -4.55 6.49
C ILE A 132 1.89 -5.99 6.53
N GLY A 133 3.21 -6.13 6.70
CA GLY A 133 3.90 -7.39 6.97
C GLY A 133 3.56 -7.99 8.33
N THR A 134 3.84 -9.28 8.53
CA THR A 134 3.66 -9.91 9.87
C THR A 134 4.66 -9.39 10.91
N ASP A 135 5.75 -8.79 10.45
CA ASP A 135 6.80 -8.10 11.21
C ASP A 135 6.67 -6.57 11.19
N GLY A 136 5.53 -6.05 10.70
CA GLY A 136 5.27 -4.61 10.63
C GLY A 136 5.99 -3.87 9.51
N HIS A 137 6.55 -4.55 8.50
CA HIS A 137 7.02 -3.85 7.32
C HIS A 137 5.87 -3.21 6.53
N VAL A 138 6.17 -2.10 5.84
CA VAL A 138 5.30 -1.45 4.85
C VAL A 138 6.14 -1.30 3.58
N ALA A 139 5.61 -1.72 2.43
CA ALA A 139 6.43 -1.97 1.24
C ALA A 139 7.60 -2.91 1.61
N PHE A 140 8.82 -2.70 1.12
CA PHE A 140 10.02 -3.44 1.58
C PHE A 140 10.81 -2.73 2.68
N ASN A 141 10.15 -1.88 3.47
CA ASN A 141 10.75 -1.29 4.66
C ASN A 141 10.68 -2.30 5.81
N GLU A 142 11.55 -3.31 5.77
CA GLU A 142 11.72 -4.35 6.80
C GLU A 142 12.24 -3.78 8.14
N PRO A 143 12.10 -4.52 9.26
CA PRO A 143 12.65 -4.14 10.55
C PRO A 143 14.11 -3.64 10.50
N GLY A 144 14.37 -2.54 11.20
CA GLY A 144 15.65 -1.83 11.17
C GLY A 144 15.77 -0.77 10.06
N SER A 145 14.78 -0.65 9.18
CA SER A 145 14.73 0.44 8.20
C SER A 145 14.64 1.81 8.88
N SER A 146 15.38 2.80 8.37
CA SER A 146 15.27 4.18 8.86
C SER A 146 13.84 4.70 8.69
N LEU A 147 13.29 5.26 9.75
CA LEU A 147 11.96 5.91 9.73
C LEU A 147 11.93 7.15 8.82
N GLY A 148 13.10 7.75 8.56
CA GLY A 148 13.30 8.85 7.62
C GLY A 148 13.75 8.41 6.23
N SER A 149 13.64 7.13 5.88
CA SER A 149 14.15 6.61 4.60
C SER A 149 13.40 7.17 3.39
N ARG A 150 14.14 7.39 2.30
CA ARG A 150 13.60 7.68 0.95
C ARG A 150 13.63 6.44 0.07
N THR A 151 13.12 6.57 -1.15
CA THR A 151 13.16 5.52 -2.19
C THR A 151 14.60 5.04 -2.37
N ARG A 152 14.80 3.72 -2.29
CA ARG A 152 16.13 3.10 -2.31
C ARG A 152 16.07 1.65 -2.73
N ILE A 153 17.23 1.11 -3.11
CA ILE A 153 17.43 -0.33 -3.18
C ILE A 153 17.40 -0.96 -1.78
N LYS A 154 16.73 -2.11 -1.65
CA LYS A 154 16.72 -2.94 -0.45
C LYS A 154 17.02 -4.39 -0.80
N THR A 155 17.87 -5.01 0.00
CA THR A 155 18.07 -6.46 0.01
C THR A 155 16.89 -7.10 0.73
N LEU A 156 16.27 -8.09 0.11
CA LEU A 156 15.16 -8.84 0.69
C LEU A 156 15.70 -9.86 1.69
N THR A 157 15.09 -9.93 2.87
CA THR A 157 15.41 -11.01 3.80
C THR A 157 15.04 -12.37 3.23
N ARG A 158 15.70 -13.42 3.72
CA ARG A 158 15.35 -14.80 3.36
C ARG A 158 13.88 -15.10 3.63
N ARG A 159 13.34 -14.65 4.76
CA ARG A 159 11.93 -14.83 5.13
C ARG A 159 10.99 -14.19 4.12
N THR A 160 11.25 -12.95 3.72
CA THR A 160 10.46 -12.26 2.68
C THR A 160 10.50 -13.03 1.36
N ARG A 161 11.66 -13.57 0.98
CA ARG A 161 11.77 -14.41 -0.23
C ARG A 161 11.01 -15.72 -0.09
N GLU A 162 11.05 -16.37 1.07
CA GLU A 162 10.26 -17.58 1.37
C GLU A 162 8.75 -17.31 1.29
N ASP A 163 8.28 -16.19 1.87
CA ASP A 163 6.88 -15.78 1.81
C ASP A 163 6.42 -15.47 0.36
N ASN A 164 7.31 -14.88 -0.45
CA ASN A 164 7.03 -14.52 -1.84
C ASN A 164 7.20 -15.68 -2.82
N ALA A 165 7.90 -16.75 -2.46
CA ALA A 165 8.15 -17.90 -3.34
C ALA A 165 6.87 -18.54 -3.87
N ARG A 166 5.74 -18.42 -3.16
CA ARG A 166 4.42 -18.85 -3.64
C ARG A 166 3.99 -18.22 -4.98
N PHE A 167 4.56 -17.07 -5.32
CA PHE A 167 4.32 -16.38 -6.60
C PHE A 167 5.33 -16.77 -7.70
N PHE A 168 6.36 -17.54 -7.32
CA PHE A 168 7.45 -18.02 -8.18
C PHE A 168 7.48 -19.56 -8.16
N ASP A 169 6.30 -20.19 -8.30
CA ASP A 169 6.13 -21.65 -8.34
C ASP A 169 6.67 -22.40 -7.10
N GLY A 170 6.81 -21.71 -5.97
CA GLY A 170 7.39 -22.25 -4.74
C GLY A 170 8.92 -22.24 -4.72
N ASP A 171 9.58 -21.71 -5.76
CA ASP A 171 11.04 -21.62 -5.84
C ASP A 171 11.55 -20.31 -5.24
N VAL A 172 12.20 -20.41 -4.08
CA VAL A 172 12.82 -19.28 -3.39
C VAL A 172 13.97 -18.68 -4.23
N ASP A 173 14.70 -19.49 -4.98
CA ASP A 173 15.85 -19.03 -5.76
C ASP A 173 15.44 -18.24 -7.01
N ALA A 174 14.23 -18.47 -7.51
CA ALA A 174 13.59 -17.63 -8.52
C ALA A 174 13.16 -16.25 -7.99
N VAL A 175 13.01 -16.09 -6.67
CA VAL A 175 12.68 -14.79 -6.07
C VAL A 175 13.92 -13.89 -6.06
N PRO A 176 13.84 -12.68 -6.65
CA PRO A 176 14.94 -11.72 -6.64
C PRO A 176 15.47 -11.43 -5.23
N THR A 177 16.75 -11.09 -5.14
CA THR A 177 17.40 -10.78 -3.86
C THR A 177 17.29 -9.29 -3.50
N HIS A 178 16.92 -8.45 -4.45
CA HIS A 178 16.85 -7.00 -4.29
C HIS A 178 15.53 -6.45 -4.86
N CYS A 179 15.08 -5.34 -4.28
CA CYS A 179 13.98 -4.53 -4.79
C CYS A 179 14.36 -3.06 -4.73
N LEU A 180 13.70 -2.23 -5.54
CA LEU A 180 13.56 -0.80 -5.27
C LEU A 180 12.26 -0.61 -4.51
N THR A 181 12.28 0.22 -3.47
CA THR A 181 11.09 0.47 -2.65
C THR A 181 11.05 1.92 -2.21
N GLN A 182 9.86 2.50 -2.19
CA GLN A 182 9.60 3.77 -1.53
C GLN A 182 10.04 3.68 -0.07
N GLY A 183 10.69 4.74 0.40
CA GLY A 183 11.05 4.83 1.81
C GLY A 183 9.87 5.23 2.69
N LEU A 184 10.02 5.05 3.99
CA LEU A 184 8.98 5.45 4.95
C LEU A 184 8.68 6.95 4.89
N ALA A 185 9.69 7.82 4.72
CA ALA A 185 9.46 9.26 4.56
C ALA A 185 8.80 9.63 3.22
N THR A 186 8.93 8.77 2.20
CA THR A 186 8.25 8.93 0.91
C THR A 186 6.76 8.59 1.06
N ILE A 187 6.46 7.44 1.67
CA ILE A 187 5.09 7.02 1.98
C ILE A 187 4.41 8.06 2.88
N MET A 188 5.09 8.49 3.94
CA MET A 188 4.58 9.49 4.90
C MET A 188 4.37 10.89 4.31
N ALA A 189 4.78 11.13 3.06
CA ALA A 189 4.51 12.39 2.36
C ALA A 189 3.17 12.38 1.61
N ALA A 190 2.49 11.23 1.51
CA ALA A 190 1.16 11.16 0.94
C ALA A 190 0.15 11.96 1.79
N ARG A 191 -0.96 12.43 1.22
CA ARG A 191 -1.95 13.21 1.98
C ARG A 191 -2.82 12.33 2.88
N HIS A 192 -3.07 11.10 2.46
CA HIS A 192 -3.87 10.11 3.18
C HIS A 192 -3.27 8.72 3.01
N LEU A 193 -3.07 8.01 4.11
CA LEU A 193 -2.66 6.60 4.11
C LEU A 193 -3.86 5.72 4.47
N VAL A 194 -4.17 4.75 3.62
CA VAL A 194 -5.20 3.75 3.88
C VAL A 194 -4.53 2.38 3.96
N LEU A 195 -4.40 1.85 5.17
CA LEU A 195 -3.72 0.59 5.45
C LEU A 195 -4.74 -0.52 5.68
N LEU A 196 -4.60 -1.64 4.95
CA LEU A 196 -5.46 -2.82 5.10
C LEU A 196 -4.69 -4.00 5.70
N ALA A 197 -5.24 -4.59 6.78
CA ALA A 197 -4.69 -5.79 7.40
C ALA A 197 -5.80 -6.79 7.76
N GLN A 198 -5.64 -8.04 7.34
CA GLN A 198 -6.64 -9.09 7.54
C GLN A 198 -5.97 -10.38 8.03
N GLY A 199 -6.66 -11.11 8.90
CA GLY A 199 -6.23 -12.38 9.45
C GLY A 199 -5.33 -12.28 10.68
N GLU A 200 -5.36 -13.34 11.49
CA GLU A 200 -4.67 -13.43 12.79
C GLU A 200 -3.14 -13.24 12.68
N GLY A 201 -2.55 -13.66 11.55
CA GLY A 201 -1.12 -13.47 11.28
C GLY A 201 -0.67 -12.00 11.26
N LYS A 202 -1.60 -11.05 11.15
CA LYS A 202 -1.33 -9.60 11.19
C LYS A 202 -1.54 -8.98 12.57
N ALA A 203 -2.10 -9.72 13.53
CA ALA A 203 -2.57 -9.15 14.79
C ALA A 203 -1.46 -8.48 15.62
N GLU A 204 -0.26 -9.06 15.66
CA GLU A 204 0.86 -8.43 16.36
C GLU A 204 1.33 -7.16 15.66
N ALA A 205 1.45 -7.18 14.33
CA ALA A 205 1.87 -6.00 13.57
C ALA A 205 0.88 -4.85 13.71
N VAL A 206 -0.43 -5.15 13.71
CA VAL A 206 -1.52 -4.19 13.95
C VAL A 206 -1.46 -3.65 15.38
N HIS A 207 -1.27 -4.51 16.38
CA HIS A 207 -1.10 -4.08 17.76
C HIS A 207 0.06 -3.09 17.91
N GLN A 208 1.23 -3.40 17.34
CA GLN A 208 2.40 -2.54 17.40
C GLN A 208 2.16 -1.23 16.65
N LEU A 209 1.62 -1.28 15.43
CA LEU A 209 1.27 -0.11 14.62
C LEU A 209 0.34 0.86 15.38
N VAL A 210 -0.69 0.34 16.05
CA VAL A 210 -1.75 1.18 16.62
C VAL A 210 -1.44 1.60 18.07
N GLU A 211 -0.92 0.69 18.89
CA GLU A 211 -0.79 0.87 20.35
C GLU A 211 0.66 0.79 20.85
N GLY A 212 1.59 0.32 20.01
CA GLY A 212 3.00 0.20 20.34
C GLY A 212 3.77 1.52 20.23
N PRO A 213 5.01 1.59 20.74
CA PRO A 213 5.86 2.76 20.59
C PRO A 213 6.41 2.87 19.16
N VAL A 214 6.58 4.10 18.69
CA VAL A 214 7.28 4.39 17.43
C VAL A 214 8.70 3.79 17.48
N SER A 215 9.00 2.88 16.56
CA SER A 215 10.24 2.10 16.54
C SER A 215 10.59 1.62 15.13
N ALA A 216 11.88 1.68 14.78
CA ALA A 216 12.39 1.06 13.56
C ALA A 216 12.31 -0.48 13.57
N LEU A 217 12.14 -1.11 14.75
CA LEU A 217 11.88 -2.55 14.86
C LEU A 217 10.51 -2.93 14.29
N TRP A 218 9.53 -2.02 14.38
CA TRP A 218 8.19 -2.14 13.81
C TRP A 218 7.95 -0.97 12.86
N PRO A 219 8.48 -1.02 11.62
CA PRO A 219 8.52 0.11 10.69
C PRO A 219 7.18 0.83 10.51
N ALA A 220 6.07 0.08 10.46
CA ALA A 220 4.72 0.62 10.35
C ALA A 220 4.36 1.62 11.46
N THR A 221 4.96 1.54 12.65
CA THR A 221 4.68 2.47 13.76
C THR A 221 4.97 3.93 13.43
N VAL A 222 5.79 4.22 12.41
CA VAL A 222 5.98 5.60 11.93
C VAL A 222 4.68 6.25 11.45
N LEU A 223 3.70 5.46 10.99
CA LEU A 223 2.39 5.94 10.56
C LEU A 223 1.62 6.63 11.68
N GLN A 224 1.94 6.37 12.96
CA GLN A 224 1.38 7.10 14.10
C GLN A 224 1.69 8.60 14.05
N LEU A 225 2.76 8.99 13.36
CA LEU A 225 3.18 10.39 13.19
C LEU A 225 2.51 11.08 12.00
N HIS A 226 1.75 10.35 11.19
CA HIS A 226 1.13 10.88 9.99
C HIS A 226 -0.19 11.59 10.33
N PRO A 227 -0.46 12.77 9.75
CA PRO A 227 -1.66 13.55 10.10
C PRO A 227 -2.96 12.85 9.72
N HIS A 228 -2.95 11.99 8.71
CA HIS A 228 -4.16 11.34 8.20
C HIS A 228 -3.94 9.87 7.78
N VAL A 229 -4.33 8.93 8.64
CA VAL A 229 -4.18 7.49 8.42
C VAL A 229 -5.46 6.80 8.80
N SER A 230 -5.96 5.92 7.94
CA SER A 230 -7.06 5.01 8.21
C SER A 230 -6.51 3.59 8.21
N VAL A 231 -6.62 2.89 9.35
CA VAL A 231 -6.18 1.52 9.55
C VAL A 231 -7.42 0.63 9.53
N LEU A 232 -7.61 -0.09 8.43
CA LEU A 232 -8.78 -0.93 8.16
C LEU A 232 -8.41 -2.39 8.47
N VAL A 233 -8.99 -2.94 9.53
CA VAL A 233 -8.64 -4.27 10.04
C VAL A 233 -9.84 -5.17 10.26
N ASP A 234 -9.68 -6.47 10.03
CA ASP A 234 -10.71 -7.44 10.40
C ASP A 234 -10.60 -7.85 11.87
N GLU A 235 -11.60 -8.58 12.38
CA GLU A 235 -11.64 -9.04 13.77
C GLU A 235 -10.39 -9.85 14.15
N ALA A 236 -9.87 -10.68 13.23
CA ALA A 236 -8.71 -11.50 13.48
C ALA A 236 -7.43 -10.67 13.60
N ALA A 237 -7.24 -9.67 12.74
CA ALA A 237 -6.13 -8.73 12.81
C ALA A 237 -6.26 -7.73 13.97
N ALA A 238 -7.48 -7.45 14.45
CA ALA A 238 -7.72 -6.62 15.63
C ALA A 238 -7.57 -7.38 16.96
N SER A 239 -7.42 -8.70 16.94
CA SER A 239 -7.50 -9.57 18.13
C SER A 239 -6.51 -9.27 19.26
N ARG A 240 -5.42 -8.53 18.99
CA ARG A 240 -4.44 -8.09 20.00
C ARG A 240 -4.60 -6.63 20.44
N LEU A 241 -5.54 -5.88 19.87
CA LEU A 241 -5.80 -4.50 20.27
C LEU A 241 -6.44 -4.45 21.65
N ARG A 242 -5.87 -3.65 22.56
CA ARG A 242 -6.37 -3.47 23.92
C ARG A 242 -7.53 -2.49 23.98
N LEU A 243 -7.58 -1.55 23.03
CA LEU A 243 -8.59 -0.49 22.96
C LEU A 243 -9.61 -0.75 21.84
N VAL A 244 -9.85 -2.00 21.46
CA VAL A 244 -10.75 -2.37 20.35
C VAL A 244 -12.14 -1.77 20.48
N ASP A 245 -12.72 -1.75 21.69
CA ASP A 245 -14.04 -1.19 21.94
C ASP A 245 -14.05 0.34 21.79
N HIS A 246 -12.95 1.00 22.16
CA HIS A 246 -12.78 2.44 21.94
C HIS A 246 -12.72 2.77 20.43
N TYR A 247 -12.00 1.98 19.63
CA TYR A 247 -11.96 2.16 18.17
C TYR A 247 -13.33 1.96 17.53
N ARG A 248 -14.09 0.94 17.98
CA ARG A 248 -15.46 0.72 17.52
C ARG A 248 -16.38 1.87 17.87
N GLU A 249 -16.34 2.35 19.11
CA GLU A 249 -17.18 3.46 19.59
C GLU A 249 -16.89 4.76 18.83
N THR A 250 -15.60 5.08 18.65
CA THR A 250 -15.17 6.29 17.93
C THR A 250 -15.56 6.25 16.46
N TRP A 251 -15.39 5.10 15.78
CA TRP A 251 -15.83 4.92 14.40
C TRP A 251 -17.36 5.02 14.27
N ALA A 252 -18.11 4.32 15.14
CA ALA A 252 -19.58 4.36 15.10
C ALA A 252 -20.16 5.75 15.36
N SER A 253 -19.44 6.58 16.12
CA SER A 253 -19.84 7.95 16.45
C SER A 253 -19.31 9.00 15.45
N LYS A 254 -18.51 8.58 14.46
CA LYS A 254 -17.90 9.51 13.49
C LYS A 254 -18.98 10.17 12.63
N PRO A 255 -18.96 11.50 12.47
CA PRO A 255 -19.86 12.16 11.55
C PRO A 255 -19.65 11.67 10.11
N ALA A 256 -20.72 11.23 9.45
CA ALA A 256 -20.63 10.63 8.11
C ALA A 256 -19.94 11.51 7.04
N TRP A 257 -20.01 12.84 7.19
CA TRP A 257 -19.37 13.79 6.25
C TRP A 257 -17.84 13.78 6.29
N GLN A 258 -17.22 13.20 7.34
CA GLN A 258 -15.77 13.11 7.43
C GLN A 258 -15.17 12.03 6.53
N GLY A 259 -15.98 11.07 6.03
CA GLY A 259 -15.47 9.95 5.25
C GLY A 259 -14.46 9.11 6.05
N LEU A 260 -13.51 8.47 5.36
CA LEU A 260 -12.26 7.98 5.97
C LEU A 260 -11.30 9.15 6.15
#